data_AF-A0A925QYD2-F1
#
_entry.id   AF-A0A925QYD2-F1
#
_cell.length_a   1.000
_cell.length_b   1.000
_cell.length_c   1.000
_cell.angle_alpha   90.00
_cell.angle_beta   90.00
_cell.angle_gamma   90.00
#
_symmetry.space_group_name_H-M   'P 1'
#
loop_
_entity.id
_entity.type
_entity.pdbx_description
1 polymer ?
#
loop_
_entity_poly.entity_id
_entity_poly.type
_entity_poly.pdbx_seq_one_letter_code
_entity_poly.pdbx_strand_id
1 'polypeptide(L)' 'MATGVANKMQAHFGEQIDVAIHLIDSPEAENYVLRAATTVFLNNAWVPLDVATSASRMQEYIELELVGGKHEGA' A
#
# COMPACT_ATOMS: atom_id res chain seq x y z
N MET A 1 -10.41 7.14 -3.60
CA MET A 1 -10.61 5.75 -3.14
C MET A 1 -9.27 5.02 -3.27
N ALA A 2 -8.86 4.26 -2.25
CA ALA A 2 -7.52 3.67 -2.18
C ALA A 2 -7.22 2.67 -3.32
N THR A 3 -8.21 1.86 -3.73
CA THR A 3 -8.09 0.94 -4.88
C THR A 3 -7.66 1.65 -6.17
N GLY A 4 -8.23 2.83 -6.45
CA GLY A 4 -7.86 3.61 -7.63
C GLY A 4 -6.44 4.18 -7.55
N VAL A 5 -5.95 4.46 -6.34
CA VAL A 5 -4.55 4.86 -6.12
C VAL A 5 -3.63 3.66 -6.32
N ALA A 6 -3.96 2.49 -5.76
CA ALA A 6 -3.16 1.26 -5.91
C ALA A 6 -2.95 0.88 -7.39
N ASN A 7 -4.01 0.91 -8.20
CA ASN A 7 -3.90 0.65 -9.65
C ASN A 7 -2.99 1.67 -10.36
N LYS A 8 -3.03 2.95 -9.97
CA LYS A 8 -2.13 3.97 -10.52
C LYS A 8 -0.68 3.72 -10.13
N MET A 9 -0.42 3.30 -8.88
CA MET A 9 0.93 2.98 -8.42
C MET A 9 1.47 1.76 -9.17
N GLN A 10 0.66 0.71 -9.36
CA GLN A 10 1.06 -0.45 -10.16
C GLN A 10 1.42 -0.06 -11.60
N ALA A 11 0.63 0.82 -12.23
CA ALA A 11 0.94 1.31 -13.56
C ALA A 11 2.21 2.18 -13.63
N HIS A 12 2.53 2.91 -12.55
CA HIS A 12 3.68 3.82 -12.50
C HIS A 12 4.99 3.08 -12.21
N PHE A 13 5.00 2.23 -11.19
CA PHE A 13 6.19 1.50 -10.75
C PHE A 13 6.39 0.18 -11.50
N GLY A 14 5.33 -0.34 -12.14
CA GLY A 14 5.37 -1.57 -12.92
C GLY A 14 5.80 -2.74 -12.06
N GLU A 15 6.83 -3.45 -12.51
CA GLU A 15 7.39 -4.64 -11.86
C GLU A 15 8.22 -4.33 -10.59
N GLN A 16 8.43 -3.06 -10.25
CA GLN A 16 9.17 -2.68 -9.04
C GLN A 16 8.37 -2.88 -7.76
N ILE A 17 7.04 -3.02 -7.87
CA ILE A 17 6.15 -3.29 -6.74
C ILE A 17 5.21 -4.43 -7.11
N ASP A 18 4.82 -5.21 -6.10
CA ASP A 18 3.71 -6.15 -6.21
C ASP A 18 2.48 -5.54 -5.55
N VAL A 19 1.34 -5.58 -6.23
CA VAL A 19 0.09 -4.98 -5.76
C VAL A 19 -0.99 -6.05 -5.72
N ALA A 20 -1.46 -6.35 -4.52
CA ALA A 20 -2.58 -7.23 -4.26
C ALA A 20 -3.76 -6.44 -3.68
N ILE A 21 -4.95 -6.63 -4.25
CA ILE A 21 -6.18 -5.98 -3.81
C ILE A 21 -7.14 -7.06 -3.34
N HIS A 22 -7.37 -7.09 -2.04
CA HIS A 22 -8.23 -8.05 -1.37
C HIS A 22 -9.54 -7.38 -0.93
N LEU A 23 -10.64 -8.11 -1.01
CA LEU A 23 -11.93 -7.69 -0.44
C LEU A 23 -11.98 -8.01 1.05
N ILE A 24 -12.86 -7.32 1.79
CA ILE A 24 -12.98 -7.49 3.25
C ILE A 24 -13.39 -8.91 3.66
N ASP A 25 -14.07 -9.62 2.78
CA ASP A 25 -14.55 -10.99 2.94
C ASP A 25 -13.55 -12.05 2.43
N SER A 26 -12.37 -11.64 1.97
CA SER A 26 -11.34 -12.58 1.54
C SER A 26 -10.59 -13.21 2.72
N PRO A 27 -10.08 -14.45 2.58
CA PRO A 27 -9.28 -15.10 3.62
C PRO A 27 -8.07 -14.29 4.08
N GLU A 28 -7.46 -13.54 3.15
CA GLU A 28 -6.30 -12.69 3.44
C GLU A 28 -6.67 -11.50 4.36
N ALA A 29 -7.93 -11.08 4.36
CA ALA A 29 -8.45 -10.02 5.21
C ALA A 29 -8.87 -10.51 6.62
N GLU A 30 -9.11 -11.81 6.82
CA GLU A 30 -9.63 -12.37 8.08
C GLU A 30 -8.75 -12.07 9.31
N ASN A 31 -7.43 -11.99 9.10
CA ASN A 31 -6.46 -11.72 10.17
C ASN A 31 -6.30 -10.22 10.49
N TYR A 32 -6.99 -9.33 9.76
CA TYR A 32 -6.88 -7.90 9.96
C TYR A 32 -8.17 -7.31 10.52
N VAL A 33 -8.05 -6.50 11.57
CA VAL A 33 -9.19 -5.72 12.10
C VAL A 33 -9.40 -4.50 11.20
N LEU A 34 -10.07 -4.74 10.07
CA LEU A 34 -10.37 -3.71 9.07
C LEU A 34 -11.56 -2.87 9.53
N ARG A 35 -11.28 -1.68 10.09
CA ARG A 35 -12.33 -0.74 10.53
C ARG A 35 -12.96 0.08 9.39
N ALA A 36 -12.36 0.04 8.20
CA ALA A 36 -12.83 0.76 7.03
C ALA A 36 -12.43 0.00 5.75
N ALA A 37 -13.17 0.23 4.66
CA ALA A 37 -12.97 -0.41 3.35
C ALA A 37 -11.67 0.02 2.61
N THR A 38 -10.78 0.77 3.26
CA THR A 38 -9.59 1.39 2.65
C THR A 38 -8.38 1.30 3.56
N THR A 39 -8.07 0.10 4.03
CA THR A 39 -6.78 -0.19 4.65
C THR A 39 -5.77 -0.55 3.56
N VAL A 40 -4.59 0.05 3.62
CA VAL A 40 -3.47 -0.23 2.70
C VAL A 40 -2.25 -0.54 3.54
N PHE A 41 -1.50 -1.56 3.12
CA PHE A 41 -0.23 -1.92 3.69
C PHE A 41 0.86 -1.81 2.63
N LEU A 42 2.07 -1.44 3.05
CA LEU A 42 3.28 -1.47 2.25
C LEU A 42 4.36 -2.18 3.08
N ASN A 43 4.96 -3.24 2.56
CA ASN A 43 5.95 -4.06 3.29
C ASN A 43 5.47 -4.47 4.70
N ASN A 44 4.21 -4.91 4.82
CA ASN A 44 3.53 -5.24 6.09
C ASN A 44 3.35 -4.07 7.08
N ALA A 45 3.74 -2.85 6.74
CA ALA A 45 3.51 -1.65 7.53
C ALA A 45 2.19 -0.96 7.13
N TRP A 46 1.49 -0.41 8.13
CA TRP A 46 0.24 0.32 7.91
C TRP A 46 0.52 1.66 7.21
N VAL A 47 -0.19 1.91 6.11
CA VAL A 47 -0.13 3.20 5.42
C VAL A 47 -1.26 4.11 5.93
N PRO A 48 -0.97 5.36 6.32
CA PRO A 48 -2.01 6.31 6.73
C PRO A 48 -3.06 6.53 5.64
N LEU A 49 -4.33 6.69 6.04
CA LEU A 49 -5.45 6.82 5.11
C LEU A 49 -5.30 8.01 4.15
N ASP A 50 -4.75 9.13 4.61
CA ASP A 50 -4.54 10.32 3.78
C ASP A 50 -3.48 10.10 2.68
N VAL A 51 -2.50 9.23 2.96
CA VAL A 51 -1.50 8.79 1.98
C VAL A 51 -2.13 7.79 1.03
N ALA A 52 -2.78 6.74 1.56
CA ALA A 52 -3.39 5.67 0.79
C ALA A 52 -4.49 6.14 -0.20
N THR A 53 -5.12 7.28 0.08
CA THR A 53 -6.18 7.86 -0.77
C THR A 53 -5.70 8.96 -1.71
N SER A 54 -4.43 9.37 -1.62
CA SER A 54 -3.81 10.39 -2.46
C SER A 54 -2.73 9.80 -3.35
N ALA A 55 -2.93 9.88 -4.67
CA ALA A 55 -1.98 9.29 -5.64
C ALA A 55 -0.58 9.90 -5.52
N SER A 56 -0.47 11.22 -5.36
CA SER A 56 0.82 11.90 -5.23
C SER A 56 1.54 11.49 -3.95
N ARG A 57 0.83 11.48 -2.81
CA ARG A 57 1.45 11.11 -1.52
C ARG A 57 1.86 9.65 -1.48
N MET A 58 1.04 8.75 -2.03
CA MET A 58 1.39 7.34 -2.10
C MET A 58 2.62 7.10 -2.98
N GLN A 59 2.74 7.84 -4.08
CA GLN A 59 3.91 7.75 -4.95
C GLN A 59 5.18 8.18 -4.20
N GLU A 60 5.16 9.35 -3.57
CA GLU A 60 6.29 9.85 -2.76
C GLU A 60 6.65 8.87 -1.64
N TYR A 61 5.64 8.27 -0.99
CA TYR A 61 5.83 7.29 0.07
C TYR A 61 6.52 6.02 -0.42
N ILE A 62 6.11 5.48 -1.58
CA ILE A 62 6.74 4.31 -2.21
C ILE A 62 8.17 4.65 -2.68
N GLU A 63 8.39 5.82 -3.28
CA GLU A 63 9.72 6.26 -3.73
C GLU A 63 10.70 6.32 -2.55
N LEU A 64 10.27 6.85 -1.41
CA LEU A 64 11.08 6.88 -0.20
C LEU A 64 11.43 5.48 0.29
N GLU A 65 10.51 4.52 0.25
CA GLU A 65 10.77 3.13 0.65
C GLU A 65 11.69 2.40 -0.34
N LEU A 66 11.52 2.61 -1.65
CA LEU A 66 12.37 2.03 -2.69
C LEU A 66 13.82 2.55 -2.60
N VAL A 67 14.00 3.83 -2.28
CA VAL A 67 15.33 4.43 -2.08
C VAL A 67 15.89 4.11 -0.69
N GLY A 68 15.02 3.97 0.31
CA GLY A 68 15.34 3.76 1.73
C GLY A 68 15.51 2.31 2.17
N GLY A 69 15.32 1.32 1.30
CA GLY A 69 15.36 -0.13 1.56
C GLY A 69 16.68 -0.73 2.08
N LYS A 70 17.61 0.07 2.60
CA LYS A 70 18.66 -0.38 3.51
C LYS A 70 18.46 0.32 4.84
N HIS A 71 17.71 -0.28 5.75
CA HIS A 71 17.91 -0.16 7.20
C HIS A 71 16.97 -1.14 7.93
N GLU A 72 17.10 -2.44 7.63
CA GLU A 72 16.80 -3.49 8.62
C GLU A 72 18.15 -4.00 9.16
N GLY A 73 18.45 -3.54 10.37
CA GLY A 73 19.62 -3.91 11.14
C GLY A 73 19.40 -3.49 12.57
N ALA A 74 18.66 -4.30 13.34
CA ALA A 74 18.80 -4.50 14.78
C ALA A 74 17.88 -5.64 15.24
#